data_AF-A0A7C1KBA8-F1
#
_entry.id   AF-A0A7C1KBA8-F1
#
_cell.length_a   1.000
_cell.length_b   1.000
_cell.length_c   1.000
_cell.angle_alpha   90.00
_cell.angle_beta   90.00
_cell.angle_gamma   90.00
#
_symmetry.space_group_name_H-M   'P 1'
#
loop_
_entity.id
_entity.type
_entity.pdbx_description
1 polymer ?
#
loop_
_entity_poly.entity_id
_entity_poly.type
_entity_poly.pdbx_seq_one_letter_code
_entity_poly.pdbx_strand_id
1 'polypeptide(L)'
;MLAVVAAVIARAVFRYRRGPDEEYHEVRESLWPSGGLLSLIGRWLRRLLQRLGGRWRRATTPAAAPVPAARTADPEARTVRAMYRAWLAAAARRGRPRRPPQTPAEFLEEAFDLVPDGATELVTLTRLYEVARYGVPPLPPSVTAEAQMAWARLRDHLAVSRSGTAAPSREDRDGAR
;
A
#
# COMPACT_ATOMS: atom_id res chain seq x y z
N MET A 1 -9.78 12.24 -27.71
CA MET A 1 -8.99 11.08 -27.20
C MET A 1 -9.52 10.52 -25.89
N LEU A 2 -9.68 11.30 -24.81
CA LEU A 2 -10.11 10.77 -23.50
C LEU A 2 -11.46 10.03 -23.50
N ALA A 3 -12.45 10.52 -24.26
CA ALA A 3 -13.75 9.86 -24.38
C ALA A 3 -13.68 8.48 -25.06
N VAL A 4 -12.76 8.32 -26.02
CA VAL A 4 -12.53 7.05 -26.72
C VAL A 4 -11.88 6.04 -25.77
N VAL A 5 -10.90 6.49 -24.98
CA VAL A 5 -10.26 5.65 -23.96
C VAL A 5 -11.26 5.18 -22.91
N ALA A 6 -12.15 6.07 -22.44
CA ALA A 6 -13.21 5.71 -21.50
C ALA A 6 -14.22 4.70 -22.09
N ALA A 7 -14.61 4.89 -23.37
CA ALA A 7 -15.54 4.00 -24.05
C ALA A 7 -14.94 2.59 -24.28
N VAL A 8 -13.64 2.51 -24.58
CA VAL A 8 -12.93 1.23 -24.76
C VAL A 8 -12.84 0.47 -23.45
N ILE A 9 -12.50 1.14 -22.34
CA ILE A 9 -12.42 0.53 -21.00
C ILE A 9 -13.81 0.03 -20.56
N ALA A 10 -14.86 0.86 -20.74
CA ALA A 10 -16.22 0.47 -20.38
C ALA A 10 -16.69 -0.76 -21.18
N ARG A 11 -16.40 -0.81 -22.49
CA ARG A 11 -16.76 -1.91 -23.37
C ARG A 11 -15.98 -3.19 -23.06
N ALA A 12 -14.70 -3.08 -22.68
CA ALA A 12 -13.88 -4.21 -22.27
C ALA A 12 -14.40 -4.87 -20.98
N VAL A 13 -14.75 -4.04 -19.98
CA VAL A 13 -15.31 -4.51 -18.70
C VAL A 13 -16.70 -5.13 -18.90
N PHE A 14 -17.54 -4.56 -19.77
CA PHE A 14 -18.86 -5.12 -20.06
C PHE A 14 -18.83 -6.43 -20.84
N ARG A 15 -17.82 -6.62 -21.70
CA ARG A 15 -17.68 -7.85 -22.50
C ARG A 15 -17.17 -9.03 -21.66
N TYR A 16 -16.39 -8.78 -20.62
CA TYR A 16 -15.87 -9.84 -19.74
C TYR A 16 -16.92 -10.41 -18.76
N ARG A 17 -18.06 -9.72 -18.59
CA ARG A 17 -19.17 -10.18 -17.72
C ARG A 17 -20.23 -11.00 -18.46
N ARG A 18 -20.04 -11.29 -19.75
CA ARG A 18 -20.89 -12.18 -20.54
C ARG A 18 -20.03 -13.32 -21.10
N GLY A 19 -19.72 -14.31 -20.26
CA GLY A 19 -19.19 -15.62 -20.64
C GLY A 19 -19.85 -16.68 -19.75
N PRO A 20 -20.25 -17.84 -20.29
CA PRO A 20 -21.27 -18.70 -19.72
C PRO A 20 -20.75 -19.63 -18.62
N ASP A 21 -21.69 -20.03 -17.77
CA ASP A 21 -21.56 -20.99 -16.68
C ASP A 21 -20.90 -22.29 -17.15
N GLU A 22 -19.79 -22.68 -16.53
CA GLU A 22 -19.32 -24.05 -16.57
C GLU A 22 -18.95 -24.50 -15.16
N GLU A 23 -19.69 -25.52 -14.77
CA GLU A 23 -19.87 -26.17 -13.49
C GLU A 23 -18.57 -26.83 -13.01
N TYR A 24 -17.96 -26.29 -11.94
CA TYR A 24 -17.02 -27.04 -11.11
C TYR A 24 -17.40 -26.89 -9.63
N HIS A 25 -17.96 -27.97 -9.11
CA HIS A 25 -18.31 -28.16 -7.72
C HIS A 25 -17.03 -28.55 -6.95
N GLU A 26 -16.19 -27.56 -6.63
CA GLU A 26 -15.18 -27.74 -5.57
C GLU A 26 -15.62 -26.98 -4.33
N VAL A 27 -15.87 -27.74 -3.27
CA VAL A 27 -16.15 -27.24 -1.92
C VAL A 27 -14.92 -26.45 -1.44
N ARG A 28 -14.94 -25.14 -1.69
CA ARG A 28 -14.10 -24.16 -1.00
C ARG A 28 -15.02 -23.18 -0.31
N GLU A 29 -15.06 -23.25 1.02
CA GLU A 29 -15.67 -22.23 1.87
C GLU A 29 -15.01 -20.87 1.58
N SER A 30 -15.60 -20.13 0.65
CA SER A 30 -15.08 -18.87 0.14
C SER A 30 -15.68 -17.74 0.96
N LEU A 31 -14.85 -17.21 1.85
CA LEU A 31 -15.11 -16.01 2.66
C LEU A 31 -15.09 -14.74 1.78
N TRP A 32 -16.10 -14.54 0.92
CA TRP A 32 -16.29 -13.24 0.26
C TRP A 32 -17.76 -12.90 -0.06
N PRO A 33 -18.41 -12.04 0.75
CA PRO A 33 -19.72 -11.47 0.43
C PRO A 33 -19.56 -10.26 -0.52
N SER A 34 -20.12 -10.35 -1.73
CA SER A 34 -19.88 -9.51 -2.90
C SER A 34 -20.78 -8.25 -3.04
N GLY A 35 -21.38 -7.74 -1.96
CA GLY A 35 -22.39 -6.66 -2.03
C GLY A 35 -21.94 -5.22 -1.75
N GLY A 36 -20.76 -4.98 -1.15
CA GLY A 36 -20.40 -3.65 -0.60
C GLY A 36 -19.49 -2.75 -1.45
N LEU A 37 -18.89 -3.29 -2.51
CA LEU A 37 -17.67 -2.73 -3.12
C LEU A 37 -17.92 -1.52 -4.06
N LEU A 38 -18.98 -1.56 -4.88
CA LEU A 38 -19.20 -0.55 -5.93
C LEU A 38 -19.64 0.82 -5.39
N SER A 39 -20.37 0.84 -4.27
CA SER A 39 -20.83 2.08 -3.63
C SER A 39 -19.72 2.82 -2.87
N LEU A 40 -18.66 2.10 -2.46
CA LEU A 40 -17.44 2.65 -1.88
C LEU A 40 -16.54 3.26 -2.95
N ILE A 41 -16.44 2.62 -4.11
CA ILE A 41 -15.67 3.10 -5.27
C ILE A 41 -16.21 4.44 -5.79
N GLY A 42 -17.54 4.60 -5.89
CA GLY A 42 -18.17 5.84 -6.42
C GLY A 42 -17.97 7.09 -5.56
N ARG A 43 -17.73 6.95 -4.25
CA ARG A 43 -17.43 8.09 -3.35
C ARG A 43 -15.95 8.46 -3.33
N TRP A 44 -15.08 7.49 -3.58
CA TRP A 44 -13.64 7.70 -3.69
C TRP A 44 -13.27 8.49 -4.95
N LEU A 45 -13.94 8.20 -6.09
CA LEU A 45 -13.71 8.88 -7.36
C LEU A 45 -14.06 10.38 -7.32
N ARG A 46 -15.14 10.74 -6.62
CA ARG A 46 -15.58 12.15 -6.46
C ARG A 46 -14.60 12.99 -5.64
N ARG A 47 -14.00 12.42 -4.59
CA ARG A 47 -13.00 13.11 -3.74
C ARG A 47 -11.64 13.25 -4.43
N LEU A 48 -11.30 12.33 -5.33
CA LEU A 48 -10.08 12.38 -6.13
C LEU A 48 -10.13 13.51 -7.16
N LEU A 49 -11.27 13.69 -7.85
CA LEU A 49 -11.50 14.77 -8.81
C LEU A 49 -11.40 16.17 -8.16
N GLN A 50 -11.88 16.33 -6.93
CA GLN A 50 -11.81 17.61 -6.20
C GLN A 50 -10.39 17.97 -5.77
N ARG A 51 -9.51 16.99 -5.50
CA ARG A 51 -8.11 17.24 -5.11
C ARG A 51 -7.20 17.57 -6.28
N LEU A 52 -7.54 17.11 -7.48
CA LEU A 52 -6.79 17.41 -8.70
C LEU A 52 -7.14 18.82 -9.24
N GLY A 53 -8.38 19.28 -9.08
CA GLY A 53 -8.80 20.64 -9.47
C GLY A 53 -8.32 21.77 -8.54
N GLY A 54 -7.84 21.46 -7.34
CA GLY A 54 -7.46 22.46 -6.32
C GLY A 54 -6.08 23.09 -6.49
N ARG A 55 -5.25 22.60 -7.42
CA ARG A 55 -3.87 23.11 -7.63
C ARG A 55 -3.81 24.34 -8.55
N TRP A 56 -4.92 24.69 -9.21
CA TRP A 56 -5.03 25.84 -10.13
C TRP A 56 -5.78 27.05 -9.54
N ARG A 57 -6.13 27.03 -8.26
CA ARG A 57 -6.77 28.16 -7.57
C ARG A 57 -6.04 28.50 -6.28
N ARG A 58 -4.85 29.10 -6.41
CA ARG A 58 -4.44 30.14 -5.46
C ARG A 58 -4.63 31.48 -6.14
N ALA A 59 -5.79 32.07 -5.90
CA ALA A 59 -5.95 33.50 -5.83
C ALA A 59 -6.92 33.76 -4.68
N THR A 60 -6.37 34.36 -3.61
CA THR A 60 -6.99 35.25 -2.60
C THR A 60 -8.24 34.80 -1.81
N THR A 61 -8.08 34.87 -0.49
CA THR A 61 -8.98 34.67 0.67
C THR A 61 -10.30 35.48 0.59
N PRO A 62 -11.37 35.16 1.37
CA PRO A 62 -11.42 35.45 2.81
C PRO A 62 -12.05 34.35 3.70
N ALA A 63 -11.93 34.58 5.01
CA ALA A 63 -12.29 33.72 6.14
C ALA A 63 -13.59 32.91 5.97
N ALA A 64 -13.46 31.59 6.00
CA ALA A 64 -14.58 30.67 6.15
C ALA A 64 -14.68 30.22 7.62
N ALA A 65 -15.91 30.23 8.12
CA ALA A 65 -16.35 29.85 9.46
C ALA A 65 -15.66 28.60 10.05
N PRO A 66 -15.59 28.44 11.39
CA PRO A 66 -15.03 27.25 12.02
C PRO A 66 -15.79 26.02 11.54
N VAL A 67 -15.18 25.28 10.62
CA VAL A 67 -15.60 23.94 10.25
C VAL A 67 -15.49 23.11 11.54
N PRO A 68 -16.55 22.43 11.99
CA PRO A 68 -16.50 21.64 13.22
C PRO A 68 -15.31 20.69 13.11
N ALA A 69 -14.44 20.75 14.12
CA ALA A 69 -13.16 20.08 14.16
C ALA A 69 -13.28 18.69 13.55
N ALA A 70 -12.70 18.55 12.35
CA ALA A 70 -12.67 17.30 11.64
C ALA A 70 -12.11 16.24 12.58
N ARG A 71 -12.97 15.28 12.96
CA ARG A 71 -12.68 13.97 13.54
C ARG A 71 -11.19 13.83 13.84
N THR A 72 -10.81 14.20 15.07
CA THR A 72 -9.44 14.27 15.57
C THR A 72 -8.62 13.14 14.96
N ALA A 73 -7.66 13.48 14.09
CA ALA A 73 -6.91 12.49 13.34
C ALA A 73 -6.09 11.64 14.33
N ASP A 74 -6.58 10.42 14.57
CA ASP A 74 -6.00 9.46 15.51
C ASP A 74 -4.47 9.44 15.39
N PRO A 75 -3.73 9.90 16.43
CA PRO A 75 -2.28 10.00 16.38
C PRO A 75 -1.62 8.64 16.15
N GLU A 76 -2.20 7.57 16.69
CA GLU A 76 -1.65 6.22 16.56
C GLU A 76 -1.75 5.74 15.11
N ALA A 77 -2.93 5.88 14.50
CA ALA A 77 -3.11 5.59 13.08
C ALA A 77 -2.18 6.42 12.18
N ARG A 78 -1.85 7.67 12.54
CA ARG A 78 -0.88 8.48 11.79
C ARG A 78 0.53 7.90 11.88
N THR A 79 0.96 7.48 13.06
CA THR A 79 2.30 6.91 13.28
C THR A 79 2.47 5.60 12.52
N VAL A 80 1.50 4.68 12.61
CA VAL A 80 1.54 3.41 11.86
C VAL A 80 1.63 3.66 10.34
N ARG A 81 0.83 4.60 9.82
CA ARG A 81 0.88 4.99 8.39
C ARG A 81 2.24 5.58 8.00
N ALA A 82 2.94 6.27 8.89
CA ALA A 82 4.26 6.81 8.61
C ALA A 82 5.31 5.70 8.49
N MET A 83 5.27 4.70 9.37
CA MET A 83 6.19 3.55 9.32
C MET A 83 6.00 2.71 8.05
N TYR A 84 4.76 2.43 7.67
CA TYR A 84 4.50 1.74 6.40
C TYR A 84 4.98 2.56 5.17
N ARG A 85 4.86 3.89 5.19
CA ARG A 85 5.44 4.73 4.11
C ARG A 85 6.96 4.69 4.08
N ALA A 86 7.61 4.60 5.25
CA ALA A 86 9.06 4.44 5.32
C ALA A 86 9.50 3.12 4.68
N TRP A 87 8.73 2.04 4.90
CA TRP A 87 8.90 0.77 4.19
C TRP A 87 8.74 0.94 2.67
N LEU A 88 7.64 1.54 2.20
CA LEU A 88 7.43 1.75 0.76
C LEU A 88 8.57 2.53 0.10
N ALA A 89 9.10 3.55 0.80
CA ALA A 89 10.27 4.30 0.32
C ALA A 89 11.54 3.43 0.29
N ALA A 90 11.72 2.52 1.26
CA ALA A 90 12.85 1.59 1.29
C ALA A 90 12.77 0.55 0.16
N ALA A 91 11.58 0.06 -0.17
CA ALA A 91 11.35 -0.86 -1.28
C ALA A 91 11.54 -0.17 -2.64
N ALA A 92 11.05 1.07 -2.80
CA ALA A 92 11.27 1.86 -4.01
C ALA A 92 12.76 2.13 -4.28
N ARG A 93 13.55 2.43 -3.24
CA ARG A 93 15.02 2.57 -3.36
C ARG A 93 15.74 1.29 -3.77
N ARG A 94 15.11 0.13 -3.57
CA ARG A 94 15.62 -1.19 -3.98
C ARG A 94 15.04 -1.66 -5.33
N GLY A 95 14.42 -0.76 -6.09
CA GLY A 95 13.90 -1.05 -7.43
C GLY A 95 12.52 -1.71 -7.45
N ARG A 96 11.83 -1.82 -6.32
CA ARG A 96 10.48 -2.41 -6.23
C ARG A 96 9.49 -1.42 -5.62
N PRO A 97 9.09 -0.37 -6.35
CA PRO A 97 8.05 0.55 -5.89
C PRO A 97 6.67 -0.11 -5.99
N ARG A 98 5.84 0.08 -4.94
CA ARG A 98 4.43 -0.32 -4.98
C ARG A 98 3.68 0.46 -6.06
N ARG A 99 2.92 -0.24 -6.91
CA ARG A 99 2.14 0.42 -7.97
C ARG A 99 0.93 1.16 -7.36
N PRO A 100 0.46 2.27 -7.96
CA PRO A 100 -0.69 3.01 -7.43
C PRO A 100 -1.97 2.20 -7.20
N PRO A 101 -2.40 1.28 -8.10
CA PRO A 101 -3.61 0.49 -7.89
C PRO A 101 -3.40 -0.70 -6.94
N GLN A 102 -2.15 -1.05 -6.65
CA GLN A 102 -1.80 -2.23 -5.87
C GLN A 102 -2.23 -2.06 -4.42
N THR A 103 -2.81 -3.10 -3.84
CA THR A 103 -3.16 -3.14 -2.42
C THR A 103 -1.91 -3.39 -1.55
N PRO A 104 -1.98 -3.14 -0.24
CA PRO A 104 -0.88 -3.48 0.67
C PRO A 104 -0.57 -4.98 0.68
N ALA A 105 -1.60 -5.83 0.67
CA ALA A 105 -1.48 -7.28 0.60
C ALA A 105 -0.87 -7.77 -0.73
N GLU A 106 -1.34 -7.25 -1.87
CA GLU A 106 -0.74 -7.59 -3.17
C GLU A 106 0.74 -7.18 -3.25
N PHE A 107 1.09 -6.04 -2.64
CA PHE A 107 2.49 -5.61 -2.60
C PHE A 107 3.34 -6.46 -1.66
N LEU A 108 2.76 -6.97 -0.58
CA LEU A 108 3.43 -7.84 0.38
C LEU A 108 3.90 -9.12 -0.30
N GLU A 109 3.04 -9.76 -1.11
CA GLU A 109 3.38 -10.97 -1.87
C GLU A 109 4.59 -10.76 -2.79
N GLU A 110 4.65 -9.61 -3.48
CA GLU A 110 5.76 -9.27 -4.38
C GLU A 110 7.05 -8.83 -3.64
N ALA A 111 6.95 -8.47 -2.36
CA ALA A 111 8.03 -7.82 -1.64
C ALA A 111 8.79 -8.74 -0.67
N PHE A 112 8.43 -10.02 -0.56
CA PHE A 112 9.16 -10.99 0.25
C PHE A 112 10.61 -11.15 -0.22
N ASP A 113 10.84 -11.14 -1.54
CA ASP A 113 12.18 -11.27 -2.12
C ASP A 113 13.12 -10.10 -1.75
N LEU A 114 12.57 -8.94 -1.35
CA LEU A 114 13.37 -7.78 -0.93
C LEU A 114 13.97 -7.93 0.46
N VAL A 115 13.36 -8.79 1.29
CA VAL A 115 13.72 -8.96 2.70
C VAL A 115 13.33 -10.36 3.19
N PRO A 116 14.00 -11.42 2.69
CA PRO A 116 13.64 -12.80 3.02
C PRO A 116 13.64 -13.07 4.53
N ASP A 117 14.67 -12.58 5.23
CA ASP A 117 14.83 -12.78 6.69
C ASP A 117 13.90 -11.91 7.54
N GLY A 118 13.20 -10.94 6.95
CA GLY A 118 12.27 -10.04 7.65
C GLY A 118 10.83 -10.17 7.17
N ALA A 119 10.46 -11.32 6.58
CA ALA A 119 9.12 -11.57 6.07
C ALA A 119 8.04 -11.42 7.17
N THR A 120 8.30 -11.95 8.37
CA THR A 120 7.39 -11.86 9.53
C THR A 120 7.12 -10.41 9.91
N GLU A 121 8.16 -9.59 10.04
CA GLU A 121 8.08 -8.17 10.38
C GLU A 121 7.31 -7.40 9.31
N LEU A 122 7.54 -7.73 8.04
CA LEU A 122 6.87 -7.11 6.92
C LEU A 122 5.36 -7.44 6.89
N VAL A 123 4.99 -8.69 7.16
CA VAL A 123 3.58 -9.11 7.31
C VAL A 123 2.93 -8.34 8.46
N THR A 124 3.56 -8.30 9.63
CA THR A 124 3.07 -7.60 10.82
C THR A 124 2.86 -6.11 10.53
N LEU A 125 3.87 -5.43 9.97
CA LEU A 125 3.77 -4.00 9.63
C LEU A 125 2.66 -3.73 8.61
N THR A 126 2.47 -4.61 7.62
CA THR A 126 1.42 -4.50 6.60
C THR A 126 0.02 -4.66 7.23
N ARG A 127 -0.17 -5.66 8.09
CA ARG A 127 -1.43 -5.88 8.81
C ARG A 127 -1.79 -4.68 9.69
N LEU A 128 -0.85 -4.17 10.48
CA LEU A 128 -1.09 -3.01 11.35
C LEU A 128 -1.42 -1.76 10.52
N TYR A 129 -0.81 -1.60 9.35
CA TYR A 129 -1.18 -0.54 8.42
C TYR A 129 -2.61 -0.66 7.90
N GLU A 130 -3.07 -1.86 7.56
CA GLU A 130 -4.45 -2.09 7.14
C GLU A 130 -5.44 -1.76 8.26
N VAL A 131 -5.14 -2.16 9.50
CA VAL A 131 -5.92 -1.74 10.68
C VAL A 131 -5.93 -0.22 10.82
N ALA A 132 -4.79 0.45 10.72
CA ALA A 132 -4.71 1.91 10.80
C ALA A 132 -5.38 2.63 9.62
N ARG A 133 -5.55 1.97 8.47
CA ARG A 133 -6.12 2.56 7.24
C ARG A 133 -7.62 2.33 7.13
N TYR A 134 -8.09 1.14 7.48
CA TYR A 134 -9.45 0.68 7.27
C TYR A 134 -10.20 0.38 8.57
N GLY A 135 -9.51 0.31 9.71
CA GLY A 135 -10.10 0.09 11.02
C GLY A 135 -10.81 1.31 11.60
N VAL A 136 -11.45 1.09 12.75
CA VAL A 136 -12.20 2.10 13.49
C VAL A 136 -11.28 2.75 14.53
N PRO A 137 -11.06 4.07 14.49
CA PRO A 137 -10.32 4.77 15.54
C PRO A 137 -11.11 4.85 16.87
N PRO A 138 -10.44 5.07 18.01
CA PRO A 138 -8.99 5.21 18.15
C PRO A 138 -8.26 3.86 18.19
N LEU A 139 -7.05 3.82 17.62
CA LEU A 139 -6.15 2.68 17.79
C LEU A 139 -5.54 2.70 19.21
N PRO A 140 -5.35 1.53 19.84
CA PRO A 140 -4.65 1.46 21.11
C PRO A 140 -3.14 1.73 20.91
N PRO A 141 -2.45 2.34 21.89
CA PRO A 141 -1.01 2.61 21.80
C PRO A 141 -0.13 1.38 21.55
N SER A 142 -0.59 0.20 21.97
CA SER A 142 0.08 -1.08 21.71
C SER A 142 0.26 -1.37 20.22
N VAL A 143 -0.69 -0.99 19.38
CA VAL A 143 -0.60 -1.15 17.91
C VAL A 143 0.54 -0.32 17.34
N THR A 144 0.75 0.89 17.87
CA THR A 144 1.87 1.73 17.46
C THR A 144 3.19 1.18 17.94
N ALA A 145 3.28 0.72 19.18
CA ALA A 145 4.49 0.10 19.72
C ALA A 145 4.89 -1.14 18.89
N GLU A 146 3.92 -1.99 18.54
CA GLU A 146 4.13 -3.16 17.70
C GLU A 146 4.61 -2.76 16.29
N ALA A 147 4.00 -1.74 15.68
CA ALA A 147 4.43 -1.24 14.37
C ALA A 147 5.86 -0.65 14.40
N GLN A 148 6.24 0.02 15.49
CA GLN A 148 7.60 0.53 15.68
C GLN A 148 8.61 -0.60 15.80
N MET A 149 8.31 -1.64 16.59
CA MET A 149 9.17 -2.81 16.73
C MET A 149 9.32 -3.57 15.40
N ALA A 150 8.22 -3.82 14.71
CA ALA A 150 8.22 -4.48 13.40
C ALA A 150 9.05 -3.69 12.39
N TRP A 151 8.88 -2.36 12.33
CA TRP A 151 9.68 -1.52 11.43
C TRP A 151 11.16 -1.49 11.80
N ALA A 152 11.50 -1.44 13.09
CA ALA A 152 12.89 -1.44 13.55
C ALA A 152 13.62 -2.71 13.11
N ARG A 153 13.04 -3.88 13.41
CA ARG A 153 13.61 -5.18 12.99
C ARG A 153 13.69 -5.31 11.48
N LEU A 154 12.62 -4.92 10.76
CA LEU A 154 12.61 -4.94 9.29
C LEU A 154 13.75 -4.11 8.71
N ARG A 155 14.03 -2.94 9.29
CA ARG A 155 15.14 -2.08 8.87
C ARG A 155 16.50 -2.75 9.10
N ASP A 156 16.64 -3.52 10.17
CA ASP A 156 17.88 -4.23 10.48
C ASP A 156 18.12 -5.34 9.47
N HIS A 157 17.10 -6.15 9.13
CA HIS A 157 17.18 -7.13 8.03
C HIS A 157 17.57 -6.46 6.70
N LEU A 158 16.93 -5.33 6.37
CA LEU A 158 17.23 -4.55 5.18
C LEU A 158 18.66 -3.97 5.16
N ALA A 159 19.28 -3.74 6.33
CA ALA A 159 20.65 -3.28 6.44
C ALA A 159 21.63 -4.44 6.19
N VAL A 160 21.38 -5.61 6.79
CA VAL A 160 22.22 -6.81 6.63
C VAL A 160 22.27 -7.27 5.18
N SER A 161 21.12 -7.32 4.47
CA SER A 161 21.08 -7.73 3.06
C SER A 161 21.89 -6.81 2.14
N ARG A 162 22.16 -5.56 2.52
CA ARG A 162 23.05 -4.67 1.74
C ARG A 162 24.53 -5.00 1.93
N SER A 163 24.92 -5.44 3.12
CA SER A 163 26.31 -5.77 3.45
C SER A 163 26.75 -7.10 2.83
N GLY A 164 25.83 -8.07 2.69
CA GLY A 164 26.13 -9.39 2.11
C GLY A 164 26.32 -9.41 0.59
N THR A 165 25.87 -8.39 -0.15
CA THR A 165 26.02 -8.30 -1.62
C THR A 165 27.29 -7.55 -2.06
N ALA A 166 28.09 -7.01 -1.12
CA ALA A 166 29.41 -6.50 -1.44
C ALA A 166 30.35 -7.69 -1.72
N ALA A 167 30.47 -8.09 -2.99
CA ALA A 167 31.34 -9.17 -3.45
C ALA A 167 32.81 -8.92 -3.05
N PRO A 168 33.59 -9.98 -2.74
CA PRO A 168 35.02 -9.83 -2.47
C PRO A 168 35.74 -9.27 -3.70
N SER A 169 36.50 -8.19 -3.48
CA SER A 169 37.40 -7.59 -4.45
C SER A 169 38.30 -8.65 -5.09
N ARG A 170 38.41 -8.62 -6.42
CA ARG A 170 39.18 -9.55 -7.27
C ARG A 170 40.71 -9.42 -7.09
N GLU A 171 41.20 -9.17 -5.90
CA GLU A 171 42.59 -8.74 -5.68
C GLU A 171 43.53 -9.86 -5.23
N ASP A 172 43.06 -11.11 -5.19
CA ASP A 172 43.84 -12.25 -4.67
C ASP A 172 44.20 -13.30 -5.74
N ARG A 173 44.26 -12.90 -7.02
CA ARG A 173 44.57 -13.83 -8.13
C ARG A 173 45.94 -13.66 -8.78
N ASP A 174 46.78 -12.75 -8.27
CA ASP A 174 48.09 -12.40 -8.87
C ASP A 174 49.33 -12.70 -8.01
N GLY A 175 49.25 -13.59 -7.01
CA GLY A 175 50.43 -14.18 -6.36
C GLY A 175 50.11 -15.61 -5.94
N ALA A 176 50.80 -16.66 -6.33
CA ALA A 176 52.19 -16.79 -6.73
C ALA A 176 52.34 -17.89 -7.80
N ARG A 177 53.19 -17.61 -8.78
CA ARG A 177 53.93 -18.61 -9.55
C ARG A 177 55.27 -18.85 -8.86
#